data_AF-X0V2I9-F1
#
_entry.id   AF-X0V2I9-F1
#
_cell.length_a   1.000
_cell.length_b   1.000
_cell.length_c   1.000
_cell.angle_alpha   90.00
_cell.angle_beta   90.00
_cell.angle_gamma   90.00
#
_symmetry.space_group_name_H-M   'P 1'
#
loop_
_entity.id
_entity.type
_entity.pdbx_description
1 polymer ?
#
loop_
_entity_poly.entity_id
_entity_poly.type
_entity_poly.pdbx_seq_one_letter_code
_entity_poly.pdbx_strand_id
1 'polypeptide(L)'
;DELHTVVGAGAAEGAVDASNMLKPALARGELRAVGATTLDEYRKNIEKDAALERRFQPIYIEEPSIEDTIAILRGLKERYEVHHGVRIKDSAIIAAARLSHRYISERFLPDKAIDLIDEAAAGLRMEMDSCPTEIDEVERRITQLQIEKEALKKEKDTESQARRAELERELANLREKSDGLKSHWNDEKAIIQKIRAAKEKIEQARIESEKAEREGRLEIAAELRYGTLIELEKSLKEENERLALLQKNQKMLKEEIDEEDIAEVV
;
A
#
# COMPACT_ATOMS: atom_id res chain seq x y z
N ASP A 1 18.33 -3.88 -17.59
CA ASP A 1 18.80 -4.04 -16.21
C ASP A 1 19.90 -5.08 -16.16
N GLU A 2 20.67 -5.16 -15.08
CA GLU A 2 21.73 -6.16 -14.85
C GLU A 2 22.68 -6.35 -16.05
N LEU A 3 23.21 -5.25 -16.61
CA LEU A 3 24.02 -5.27 -17.84
C LEU A 3 25.20 -6.26 -17.78
N HIS A 4 25.75 -6.47 -16.60
CA HIS A 4 26.85 -7.40 -16.36
C HIS A 4 26.50 -8.86 -16.68
N THR A 5 25.23 -9.28 -16.61
CA THR A 5 24.82 -10.65 -16.96
C THR A 5 24.94 -10.91 -18.46
N VAL A 6 24.68 -9.89 -19.27
CA VAL A 6 24.75 -9.95 -20.74
C VAL A 6 26.19 -9.89 -21.25
N VAL A 7 27.07 -9.24 -20.49
CA VAL A 7 28.47 -8.95 -20.88
C VAL A 7 29.48 -9.89 -20.22
N GLY A 8 29.21 -10.34 -18.99
CA GLY A 8 30.12 -11.15 -18.15
C GLY A 8 29.86 -12.65 -18.21
N ALA A 9 28.79 -13.10 -18.89
CA ALA A 9 28.42 -14.51 -19.05
C ALA A 9 29.52 -15.39 -19.65
N GLY A 10 30.49 -14.83 -20.37
CA GLY A 10 31.60 -15.58 -20.97
C GLY A 10 32.57 -16.25 -19.98
N ALA A 11 32.50 -15.95 -18.68
CA ALA A 11 33.36 -16.54 -17.66
C ALA A 11 32.78 -17.83 -17.01
N ALA A 12 31.48 -18.11 -17.18
CA ALA A 12 30.84 -19.33 -16.68
C ALA A 12 30.68 -20.33 -17.84
N GLU A 13 31.19 -21.55 -17.70
CA GLU A 13 31.10 -22.59 -18.72
C GLU A 13 29.64 -22.84 -19.14
N GLY A 14 29.26 -22.33 -20.31
CA GLY A 14 27.96 -22.60 -20.96
C GLY A 14 27.02 -21.41 -21.15
N ALA A 15 27.32 -20.23 -20.60
CA ALA A 15 26.51 -19.04 -20.86
C ALA A 15 26.98 -18.30 -22.13
N VAL A 16 26.04 -17.98 -23.03
CA VAL A 16 26.35 -17.31 -24.30
C VAL A 16 26.71 -15.85 -24.02
N ASP A 17 27.98 -15.49 -24.25
CA ASP A 17 28.45 -14.11 -24.17
C ASP A 17 27.88 -13.27 -25.34
N ALA A 18 26.82 -12.53 -25.05
CA ALA A 18 26.18 -11.63 -26.02
C ALA A 18 26.97 -10.33 -26.24
N SER A 19 28.05 -10.08 -25.48
CA SER A 19 28.91 -8.90 -25.61
C SER A 19 29.44 -8.73 -27.04
N ASN A 20 29.84 -9.84 -27.68
CA ASN A 20 30.38 -9.83 -29.04
C ASN A 20 29.33 -9.48 -30.11
N MET A 21 28.04 -9.69 -29.83
CA MET A 21 26.95 -9.27 -30.72
C MET A 21 26.60 -7.79 -30.56
N LEU A 22 26.75 -7.24 -29.35
CA LEU A 22 26.41 -5.85 -29.04
C LEU A 22 27.48 -4.86 -29.50
N LYS A 23 28.76 -5.22 -29.39
CA LYS A 23 29.90 -4.34 -29.73
C LYS A 23 29.82 -3.73 -31.14
N PRO A 24 29.52 -4.49 -32.21
CA PRO A 24 29.44 -3.91 -33.55
C PRO A 24 28.30 -2.89 -33.70
N ALA A 25 27.12 -3.18 -33.13
CA ALA A 25 25.96 -2.31 -33.19
C ALA A 25 26.15 -1.01 -32.37
N LEU A 26 26.76 -1.12 -31.19
CA LEU A 26 27.15 0.02 -30.36
C LEU A 26 28.23 0.87 -31.06
N ALA A 27 29.21 0.25 -31.72
CA ALA A 27 30.28 0.96 -32.42
C ALA A 27 29.79 1.71 -33.66
N ARG A 28 28.80 1.17 -34.38
CA ARG A 28 28.17 1.84 -35.54
C ARG A 28 27.11 2.86 -35.14
N GLY A 29 26.72 2.93 -33.87
CA GLY A 29 25.64 3.81 -33.40
C GLY A 29 24.24 3.36 -33.81
N GLU A 30 24.10 2.12 -34.29
CA GLU A 30 22.81 1.51 -34.65
C GLU A 30 21.98 1.16 -33.40
N LEU A 31 22.66 0.94 -32.27
CA LEU A 31 22.05 0.66 -30.97
C LEU A 31 22.34 1.80 -29.99
N ARG A 32 21.28 2.36 -29.40
CA ARG A 32 21.35 3.22 -28.22
C ARG A 32 20.84 2.42 -27.03
N ALA A 33 21.62 2.33 -25.96
CA ALA A 33 21.29 1.53 -24.80
C ALA A 33 21.58 2.29 -23.51
N VAL A 34 20.78 2.02 -22.49
CA VAL A 34 21.03 2.40 -21.10
C VAL A 34 21.17 1.11 -20.31
N GLY A 35 22.34 0.91 -19.70
CA GLY A 35 22.61 -0.24 -18.84
C GLY A 35 22.60 0.15 -17.37
N ALA A 36 22.08 -0.73 -16.53
CA ALA A 36 22.14 -0.60 -15.07
C ALA A 36 22.94 -1.78 -14.52
N THR A 37 23.84 -1.53 -13.57
CA THR A 37 24.67 -2.54 -12.92
C THR A 37 25.26 -1.96 -11.62
N THR A 38 25.71 -2.83 -10.71
CA THR A 38 26.47 -2.40 -9.54
C THR A 38 27.89 -1.98 -9.92
N LEU A 39 28.53 -1.17 -9.08
CA LEU A 39 29.90 -0.70 -9.29
C LEU A 39 30.90 -1.85 -9.37
N ASP A 40 30.74 -2.87 -8.53
CA ASP A 40 31.62 -4.03 -8.52
C ASP A 40 31.54 -4.81 -9.83
N GLU A 41 30.33 -5.01 -10.35
CA GLU A 41 30.14 -5.72 -11.61
C GLU A 41 30.56 -4.87 -12.82
N TYR A 42 30.43 -3.54 -12.75
CA TYR A 42 31.00 -2.64 -13.75
C TYR A 42 32.52 -2.79 -13.83
N ARG A 43 33.21 -2.73 -12.69
CA ARG A 43 34.68 -2.91 -12.59
C ARG A 43 35.15 -4.27 -13.08
N LYS A 44 34.37 -5.32 -12.81
CA LYS A 44 34.73 -6.70 -13.19
C LYS A 44 34.54 -6.96 -14.68
N ASN A 45 33.44 -6.50 -15.28
CA ASN A 45 33.00 -6.97 -16.61
C ASN A 45 33.04 -5.90 -17.70
N ILE A 46 32.90 -4.61 -17.36
CA ILE A 46 32.78 -3.53 -18.36
C ILE A 46 34.09 -2.74 -18.45
N GLU A 47 34.66 -2.35 -17.31
CA GLU A 47 35.91 -1.58 -17.27
C GLU A 47 37.12 -2.35 -17.80
N LYS A 48 37.11 -3.69 -17.67
CA LYS A 48 38.16 -4.55 -18.23
C LYS A 48 38.08 -4.70 -19.75
N ASP A 49 36.94 -4.38 -20.36
CA ASP A 49 36.72 -4.48 -21.79
C ASP A 49 36.84 -3.11 -22.47
N ALA A 50 38.00 -2.84 -23.07
CA ALA A 50 38.31 -1.57 -23.71
C ALA A 50 37.33 -1.17 -24.84
N ALA A 51 36.60 -2.13 -25.43
CA ALA A 51 35.59 -1.81 -26.44
C ALA A 51 34.30 -1.29 -25.80
N LEU A 52 33.90 -1.81 -24.64
CA LEU A 52 32.70 -1.40 -23.93
C LEU A 52 32.93 -0.13 -23.09
N GLU A 53 34.08 -0.03 -22.42
CA GLU A 53 34.47 1.16 -21.65
C GLU A 53 34.42 2.44 -22.50
N ARG A 54 34.81 2.36 -23.78
CA ARG A 54 34.76 3.49 -24.72
C ARG A 54 33.37 3.80 -25.29
N ARG A 55 32.36 2.99 -24.96
CA ARG A 55 31.00 3.08 -25.52
C ARG A 55 29.96 3.38 -24.45
N PHE A 56 30.22 3.03 -23.21
CA PHE A 56 29.40 3.39 -22.07
C PHE A 56 30.02 4.58 -21.32
N GLN A 57 29.20 5.57 -21.01
CA GLN A 57 29.54 6.61 -20.05
C GLN A 57 29.06 6.16 -18.67
N PRO A 58 29.94 5.99 -17.67
CA PRO A 58 29.50 5.71 -16.31
C PRO A 58 28.73 6.92 -15.76
N ILE A 59 27.53 6.65 -15.25
CA ILE A 59 26.70 7.59 -14.49
C ILE A 59 26.49 6.94 -13.13
N TYR A 60 27.06 7.56 -12.10
CA TYR A 60 26.93 7.08 -10.72
C TYR A 60 25.59 7.51 -10.15
N ILE A 61 24.86 6.55 -9.59
CA ILE A 61 23.60 6.79 -8.88
C ILE A 61 23.87 6.39 -7.44
N GLU A 62 23.92 7.38 -6.55
CA GLU A 62 24.13 7.16 -5.13
C GLU A 62 22.81 6.85 -4.42
N GLU A 63 22.92 6.16 -3.27
CA GLU A 63 21.78 6.00 -2.37
C GLU A 63 21.29 7.38 -1.90
N PRO A 64 19.97 7.68 -1.96
CA PRO A 64 19.44 8.94 -1.48
C PRO A 64 19.63 9.09 0.03
N SER A 65 19.74 10.34 0.48
CA SER A 65 19.71 10.63 1.91
C SER A 65 18.34 10.28 2.53
N ILE A 66 18.26 10.29 3.87
CA ILE A 66 16.98 10.14 4.58
C ILE A 66 16.00 11.23 4.15
N GLU A 67 16.47 12.47 3.99
CA GLU A 67 15.64 13.62 3.59
C GLU A 67 15.12 13.47 2.16
N ASP A 68 15.99 13.05 1.23
CA ASP A 68 15.61 12.78 -0.16
C ASP A 68 14.62 11.61 -0.23
N THR A 69 14.82 10.57 0.59
CA THR A 69 13.89 9.44 0.66
C THR A 69 12.53 9.86 1.16
N ILE A 70 12.45 10.74 2.17
CA ILE A 70 11.18 11.31 2.63
C ILE A 70 10.49 12.07 1.48
N ALA A 71 11.23 12.85 0.69
CA ALA A 71 10.68 13.54 -0.46
C ALA A 71 10.16 12.58 -1.55
N ILE A 72 10.91 11.51 -1.84
CA ILE A 72 10.50 10.45 -2.77
C ILE A 72 9.21 9.78 -2.28
N LEU A 73 9.16 9.37 -1.00
CA LEU A 73 7.98 8.74 -0.40
C LEU A 73 6.76 9.67 -0.41
N ARG A 74 6.93 10.97 -0.16
CA ARG A 74 5.84 11.96 -0.29
C ARG A 74 5.31 12.06 -1.71
N GLY A 75 6.17 11.95 -2.73
CA GLY A 75 5.78 11.90 -4.14
C GLY A 75 5.06 10.60 -4.51
N LEU A 76 5.38 9.48 -3.85
CA LEU A 76 4.74 8.18 -4.08
C LEU A 76 3.47 7.99 -3.24
N LYS A 77 3.30 8.77 -2.16
CA LYS A 77 2.23 8.64 -1.16
C LYS A 77 0.85 8.43 -1.79
N GLU A 78 0.44 9.32 -2.68
CA GLU A 78 -0.91 9.27 -3.25
C GLU A 78 -1.17 7.96 -4.02
N ARG A 79 -0.15 7.45 -4.75
CA ARG A 79 -0.26 6.19 -5.49
C ARG A 79 -0.44 4.99 -4.57
N TYR A 80 0.30 4.94 -3.46
CA TYR A 80 0.18 3.85 -2.48
C TYR A 80 -1.14 3.94 -1.71
N GLU A 81 -1.57 5.15 -1.33
CA GLU A 81 -2.89 5.36 -0.71
C GLU A 81 -4.03 4.85 -1.61
N VAL A 82 -3.97 5.13 -2.92
CA VAL A 82 -4.95 4.63 -3.90
C VAL A 82 -4.87 3.12 -4.04
N HIS A 83 -3.67 2.57 -4.21
CA HIS A 83 -3.46 1.14 -4.45
C HIS A 83 -4.00 0.28 -3.29
N HIS A 84 -3.68 0.67 -2.05
CA HIS A 84 -4.08 -0.07 -0.85
C HIS A 84 -5.44 0.37 -0.30
N GLY A 85 -5.93 1.56 -0.66
CA GLY A 85 -7.18 2.09 -0.12
C GLY A 85 -7.04 2.60 1.32
N VAL A 86 -5.85 3.06 1.70
CA VAL A 86 -5.51 3.56 3.04
C VAL A 86 -5.06 5.02 2.96
N ARG A 87 -4.82 5.65 4.10
CA ARG A 87 -4.20 6.97 4.22
C ARG A 87 -2.85 6.83 4.90
N ILE A 88 -1.82 7.51 4.40
CA ILE A 88 -0.47 7.43 4.95
C ILE A 88 -0.15 8.76 5.63
N LYS A 89 0.04 8.76 6.95
CA LYS A 89 0.45 9.98 7.65
C LYS A 89 1.87 10.37 7.28
N ASP A 90 2.16 11.66 7.36
CA ASP A 90 3.53 12.14 7.13
C ASP A 90 4.50 11.58 8.18
N SER A 91 4.03 11.34 9.41
CA SER A 91 4.80 10.65 10.45
C SER A 91 5.22 9.24 10.05
N ALA A 92 4.32 8.47 9.40
CA ALA A 92 4.63 7.14 8.89
C ALA A 92 5.75 7.19 7.82
N ILE A 93 5.70 8.17 6.92
CA ILE A 93 6.75 8.36 5.90
C ILE A 93 8.11 8.67 6.55
N ILE A 94 8.12 9.57 7.53
CA ILE A 94 9.34 9.93 8.27
C ILE A 94 9.87 8.71 9.04
N ALA A 95 8.98 7.95 9.69
CA ALA A 95 9.33 6.74 10.41
C ALA A 95 9.92 5.68 9.46
N ALA A 96 9.30 5.44 8.30
CA ALA A 96 9.76 4.46 7.31
C ALA A 96 11.16 4.77 6.83
N ALA A 97 11.46 6.03 6.49
CA ALA A 97 12.80 6.44 6.08
C ALA A 97 13.83 6.28 7.21
N ARG A 98 13.49 6.68 8.45
CA ARG A 98 14.43 6.63 9.59
C ARG A 98 14.67 5.22 10.12
N LEU A 99 13.61 4.44 10.30
CA LEU A 99 13.67 3.09 10.86
C LEU A 99 14.32 2.13 9.86
N SER A 100 13.96 2.18 8.57
CA SER A 100 14.63 1.35 7.57
C SER A 100 16.11 1.69 7.44
N HIS A 101 16.50 2.97 7.51
CA HIS A 101 17.90 3.36 7.50
C HIS A 101 18.67 2.83 8.73
N ARG A 102 18.02 2.83 9.91
CA ARG A 102 18.66 2.46 11.17
C ARG A 102 18.76 0.95 11.39
N TYR A 103 17.74 0.19 11.00
CA TYR A 103 17.59 -1.22 11.38
C TYR A 103 17.77 -2.20 10.22
N ILE A 104 17.54 -1.79 8.97
CA ILE A 104 17.70 -2.64 7.77
C ILE A 104 19.00 -2.23 7.08
N SER A 105 20.10 -2.94 7.37
CA SER A 105 21.46 -2.56 6.95
C SER A 105 21.90 -3.15 5.60
N GLU A 106 21.25 -4.24 5.22
CA GLU A 106 21.56 -5.10 4.08
C GLU A 106 20.87 -4.65 2.78
N ARG A 107 20.04 -3.61 2.85
CA ARG A 107 19.33 -3.00 1.73
C ARG A 107 19.54 -1.48 1.70
N PHE A 108 19.31 -0.89 0.53
CA PHE A 108 19.53 0.53 0.26
C PHE A 108 18.20 1.29 0.22
N LEU A 109 18.23 2.56 0.64
CA LEU A 109 17.17 3.52 0.35
C LEU A 109 17.11 3.80 -1.18
N PRO A 110 15.95 4.21 -1.72
CA PRO A 110 14.66 4.36 -1.05
C PRO A 110 13.86 3.05 -0.96
N ASP A 111 14.33 1.99 -1.61
CA ASP A 111 13.66 0.70 -1.81
C ASP A 111 13.17 0.07 -0.49
N LYS A 112 14.05 -0.09 0.50
CA LYS A 112 13.66 -0.62 1.82
C LYS A 112 12.60 0.22 2.56
N ALA A 113 12.57 1.54 2.34
CA ALA A 113 11.59 2.41 2.99
C ALA A 113 10.23 2.36 2.28
N ILE A 114 10.25 2.18 0.95
CA ILE A 114 9.05 1.95 0.14
C ILE A 114 8.41 0.62 0.57
N ASP A 115 9.20 -0.43 0.75
CA ASP A 115 8.72 -1.74 1.19
C ASP A 115 8.03 -1.69 2.55
N LEU A 116 8.59 -0.97 3.53
CA LEU A 116 7.93 -0.82 4.85
C LEU A 116 6.55 -0.15 4.72
N ILE A 117 6.44 0.86 3.86
CA ILE A 117 5.16 1.54 3.61
C ILE A 117 4.18 0.58 2.92
N ASP A 118 4.66 -0.21 1.95
CA ASP A 118 3.85 -1.18 1.22
C ASP A 118 3.31 -2.28 2.13
N GLU A 119 4.18 -2.84 2.98
CA GLU A 119 3.82 -3.90 3.92
C GLU A 119 2.86 -3.42 5.01
N ALA A 120 3.11 -2.25 5.61
CA ALA A 120 2.19 -1.65 6.57
C ALA A 120 0.82 -1.33 5.92
N ALA A 121 0.82 -0.85 4.67
CA ALA A 121 -0.41 -0.56 3.95
C ALA A 121 -1.20 -1.83 3.59
N ALA A 122 -0.50 -2.89 3.19
CA ALA A 122 -1.11 -4.18 2.92
C ALA A 122 -1.70 -4.81 4.21
N GLY A 123 -0.97 -4.74 5.32
CA GLY A 123 -1.43 -5.19 6.63
C GLY A 123 -2.72 -4.48 7.06
N LEU A 124 -2.71 -3.15 7.04
CA LEU A 124 -3.89 -2.35 7.40
C LEU A 124 -5.09 -2.66 6.50
N ARG A 125 -4.87 -2.84 5.20
CA ARG A 125 -5.93 -3.24 4.27
C ARG A 125 -6.55 -4.59 4.65
N MET A 126 -5.75 -5.57 5.04
CA MET A 126 -6.24 -6.88 5.47
C MET A 126 -7.08 -6.77 6.76
N GLU A 127 -6.68 -5.91 7.69
CA GLU A 127 -7.46 -5.63 8.91
C GLU A 127 -8.81 -4.98 8.58
N MET A 128 -8.84 -4.02 7.66
CA MET A 128 -10.08 -3.36 7.22
C MET A 128 -11.09 -4.30 6.55
N ASP A 129 -10.61 -5.36 5.91
CA ASP A 129 -11.46 -6.39 5.32
C ASP A 129 -11.92 -7.47 6.31
N SER A 130 -11.32 -7.51 7.49
CA SER A 130 -11.64 -8.45 8.56
C SER A 130 -12.74 -7.92 9.48
N CYS A 131 -13.41 -8.82 10.19
CA CYS A 131 -14.39 -8.45 11.21
C CYS A 131 -13.68 -7.77 12.39
N PRO A 132 -14.10 -6.56 12.83
CA PRO A 132 -13.57 -5.93 14.02
C PRO A 132 -13.66 -6.84 15.25
N THR A 133 -12.64 -6.78 16.09
CA THR A 133 -12.51 -7.61 17.30
C THR A 133 -13.71 -7.45 18.23
N GLU A 134 -14.25 -6.22 18.35
CA GLU A 134 -15.41 -5.91 19.20
C GLU A 134 -16.68 -6.63 18.74
N ILE A 135 -16.84 -6.84 17.42
CA ILE A 135 -17.97 -7.60 16.85
C ILE A 135 -17.74 -9.10 17.09
N ASP A 136 -16.52 -9.59 16.83
CA ASP A 136 -16.18 -11.00 17.02
C ASP A 136 -16.35 -11.44 18.48
N GLU A 137 -15.95 -10.61 19.45
CA GLU A 137 -16.15 -10.88 20.89
C GLU A 137 -17.63 -11.03 21.25
N VAL A 138 -18.49 -10.13 20.75
CA VAL A 138 -19.93 -10.18 20.99
C VAL A 138 -20.54 -11.42 20.34
N GLU A 139 -20.16 -11.74 19.10
CA GLU A 139 -20.65 -12.92 18.37
C GLU A 139 -20.23 -14.24 19.02
N ARG A 140 -18.98 -14.34 19.50
CA ARG A 140 -18.50 -15.49 20.28
C ARG A 140 -19.33 -15.66 21.56
N ARG A 141 -19.61 -14.57 22.27
CA ARG A 141 -20.45 -14.61 23.47
C ARG A 141 -21.89 -15.04 23.16
N ILE A 142 -22.49 -14.52 22.10
CA ILE A 142 -23.81 -14.93 21.62
C ILE A 142 -23.82 -16.44 21.35
N THR A 143 -22.80 -16.95 20.67
CA THR A 143 -22.68 -18.38 20.33
C THR A 143 -22.60 -19.25 21.58
N GLN A 144 -21.79 -18.88 22.57
CA GLN A 144 -21.69 -19.58 23.85
C GLN A 144 -23.04 -19.67 24.57
N LEU A 145 -23.75 -18.55 24.68
CA LEU A 145 -25.06 -18.50 25.35
C LEU A 145 -26.14 -19.28 24.58
N GLN A 146 -26.05 -19.33 23.24
CA GLN A 146 -26.95 -20.16 22.43
C GLN A 146 -26.74 -21.65 22.70
N ILE A 147 -25.50 -22.10 22.84
CA ILE A 147 -25.17 -23.49 23.20
C ILE A 147 -25.70 -23.82 24.59
N GLU A 148 -25.47 -22.94 25.57
CA GLU A 148 -25.99 -23.10 26.95
C GLU A 148 -27.53 -23.18 26.95
N LYS A 149 -28.19 -22.29 26.22
CA LYS A 149 -29.65 -22.29 26.06
C LYS A 149 -30.17 -23.60 25.44
N GLU A 150 -29.50 -24.11 24.40
CA GLU A 150 -29.93 -25.34 23.72
C GLU A 150 -29.72 -26.57 24.61
N ALA A 151 -28.67 -26.59 25.44
CA ALA A 151 -28.46 -27.64 26.44
C ALA A 151 -29.61 -27.69 27.48
N LEU A 152 -30.07 -26.52 27.94
CA LEU A 152 -31.18 -26.41 28.90
C LEU A 152 -32.58 -26.64 28.29
N LYS A 153 -32.68 -26.89 26.98
CA LYS A 153 -33.97 -26.97 26.28
C LYS A 153 -34.81 -28.18 26.67
N LYS A 154 -34.18 -29.29 27.06
CA LYS A 154 -34.84 -30.54 27.46
C LYS A 154 -35.10 -30.63 28.97
N GLU A 155 -34.50 -29.75 29.75
CA GLU A 155 -34.68 -29.68 31.19
C GLU A 155 -36.06 -29.10 31.54
N LYS A 156 -36.68 -29.64 32.60
CA LYS A 156 -38.05 -29.31 33.01
C LYS A 156 -38.17 -28.74 34.41
N ASP A 157 -37.06 -28.70 35.15
CA ASP A 157 -37.04 -28.12 36.49
C ASP A 157 -37.19 -26.58 36.43
N THR A 158 -37.67 -26.02 37.53
CA THR A 158 -37.97 -24.58 37.63
C THR A 158 -36.72 -23.70 37.54
N GLU A 159 -35.56 -24.21 37.95
CA GLU A 159 -34.29 -23.47 37.93
C GLU A 159 -33.77 -23.35 36.48
N SER A 160 -33.79 -24.45 35.72
CA SER A 160 -33.47 -24.46 34.29
C SER A 160 -34.39 -23.56 33.47
N GLN A 161 -35.69 -23.52 33.81
CA GLN A 161 -36.64 -22.60 33.16
C GLN A 161 -36.32 -21.12 33.46
N ALA A 162 -36.00 -20.79 34.71
CA ALA A 162 -35.60 -19.44 35.09
C ALA A 162 -34.29 -19.02 34.41
N ARG A 163 -33.28 -19.90 34.41
CA ARG A 163 -31.99 -19.67 33.73
C ARG A 163 -32.17 -19.50 32.22
N ARG A 164 -33.02 -20.30 31.59
CA ARG A 164 -33.33 -20.17 30.16
C ARG A 164 -33.98 -18.81 29.82
N ALA A 165 -34.90 -18.33 30.66
CA ALA A 165 -35.51 -17.02 30.47
C ALA A 165 -34.49 -15.87 30.64
N GLU A 166 -33.54 -16.01 31.57
CA GLU A 166 -32.42 -15.07 31.73
C GLU A 166 -31.51 -15.07 30.48
N LEU A 167 -31.10 -16.25 30.01
CA LEU A 167 -30.30 -16.42 28.79
C LEU A 167 -30.99 -15.81 27.56
N GLU A 168 -32.32 -15.93 27.46
CA GLU A 168 -33.07 -15.31 26.36
C GLU A 168 -33.00 -13.78 26.39
N ARG A 169 -33.03 -13.16 27.58
CA ARG A 169 -32.85 -11.72 27.72
C ARG A 169 -31.41 -11.29 27.41
N GLU A 170 -30.41 -12.02 27.92
CA GLU A 170 -28.99 -11.72 27.63
C GLU A 170 -28.70 -11.85 26.13
N LEU A 171 -29.22 -12.90 25.48
CA LEU A 171 -29.12 -13.09 24.03
C LEU A 171 -29.79 -11.97 23.24
N ALA A 172 -30.97 -11.51 23.65
CA ALA A 172 -31.65 -10.40 22.99
C ALA A 172 -30.81 -9.11 23.05
N ASN A 173 -30.30 -8.77 24.24
CA ASN A 173 -29.47 -7.59 24.44
C ASN A 173 -28.16 -7.66 23.64
N LEU A 174 -27.49 -8.82 23.63
CA LEU A 174 -26.24 -9.00 22.89
C LEU A 174 -26.45 -8.97 21.37
N ARG A 175 -27.57 -9.52 20.87
CA ARG A 175 -27.92 -9.45 19.45
C ARG A 175 -28.17 -8.01 19.01
N GLU A 176 -28.94 -7.26 19.78
CA GLU A 176 -29.17 -5.82 19.52
C GLU A 176 -27.84 -5.04 19.50
N LYS A 177 -26.95 -5.33 20.47
CA LYS A 177 -25.59 -4.76 20.47
C LYS A 177 -24.80 -5.15 19.22
N SER A 178 -24.78 -6.43 18.86
CA SER A 178 -24.06 -6.91 17.66
C SER A 178 -24.57 -6.27 16.38
N ASP A 179 -25.90 -6.20 16.21
CA ASP A 179 -26.54 -5.60 15.04
C ASP A 179 -26.20 -4.11 14.93
N GLY A 180 -26.20 -3.39 16.06
CA GLY A 180 -25.75 -2.00 16.12
C GLY A 180 -24.28 -1.84 15.70
N LEU A 181 -23.39 -2.70 16.23
CA LEU A 181 -21.97 -2.66 15.87
C LEU A 181 -21.73 -2.98 14.38
N LYS A 182 -22.40 -4.01 13.86
CA LYS A 182 -22.30 -4.39 12.44
C LYS A 182 -22.86 -3.30 11.51
N SER A 183 -23.96 -2.65 11.89
CA SER A 183 -24.50 -1.53 11.11
C SER A 183 -23.48 -0.40 11.02
N HIS A 184 -22.91 -0.01 12.16
CA HIS A 184 -21.88 1.04 12.22
C HIS A 184 -20.64 0.68 11.40
N TRP A 185 -20.15 -0.55 11.52
CA TRP A 185 -19.03 -1.06 10.71
C TRP A 185 -19.32 -1.02 9.20
N ASN A 186 -20.51 -1.45 8.80
CA ASN A 186 -20.92 -1.42 7.39
C ASN A 186 -21.02 0.01 6.84
N ASP A 187 -21.49 0.95 7.66
CA ASP A 187 -21.55 2.37 7.29
C ASP A 187 -20.15 2.97 7.12
N GLU A 188 -19.22 2.68 8.05
CA GLU A 188 -17.80 3.07 7.90
C GLU A 188 -17.20 2.48 6.62
N LYS A 189 -17.37 1.17 6.40
CA LYS A 189 -16.84 0.47 5.22
C LYS A 189 -17.38 1.05 3.91
N ALA A 190 -18.67 1.39 3.86
CA ALA A 190 -19.28 1.97 2.68
C ALA A 190 -18.72 3.37 2.34
N ILE A 191 -18.45 4.21 3.35
CA ILE A 191 -17.84 5.53 3.14
C ILE A 191 -16.40 5.38 2.67
N ILE A 192 -15.62 4.50 3.29
CA ILE A 192 -14.23 4.22 2.90
C ILE A 192 -14.15 3.74 1.44
N GLN A 193 -15.06 2.86 1.00
CA GLN A 193 -15.13 2.42 -0.39
C GLN A 193 -15.39 3.58 -1.37
N LYS A 194 -16.24 4.55 -0.99
CA LYS A 194 -16.47 5.75 -1.81
C LYS A 194 -15.25 6.65 -1.87
N ILE A 195 -14.57 6.87 -0.74
CA ILE A 195 -13.32 7.62 -0.66
C ILE A 195 -12.29 7.00 -1.60
N ARG A 196 -12.13 5.67 -1.55
CA ARG A 196 -11.22 4.94 -2.43
C ARG A 196 -11.58 5.15 -3.91
N ALA A 197 -12.84 4.95 -4.28
CA ALA A 197 -13.29 5.14 -5.66
C ALA A 197 -13.11 6.59 -6.14
N ALA A 198 -13.27 7.58 -5.26
CA ALA A 198 -12.99 8.97 -5.57
C ALA A 198 -11.49 9.22 -5.79
N LYS A 199 -10.61 8.70 -4.92
CA LYS A 199 -9.16 8.80 -5.09
C LYS A 199 -8.67 8.14 -6.39
N GLU A 200 -9.19 6.96 -6.73
CA GLU A 200 -8.88 6.26 -7.99
C GLU A 200 -9.24 7.13 -9.22
N LYS A 201 -10.43 7.76 -9.21
CA LYS A 201 -10.85 8.67 -10.29
C LYS A 201 -9.98 9.93 -10.38
N ILE A 202 -9.54 10.48 -9.23
CA ILE A 202 -8.64 11.64 -9.19
C ILE A 202 -7.30 11.28 -9.84
N GLU A 203 -6.70 10.16 -9.47
CA GLU A 203 -5.42 9.73 -10.05
C GLU A 203 -5.54 9.49 -11.56
N GLN A 204 -6.61 8.82 -11.99
CA GLN A 204 -6.89 8.60 -13.40
C GLN A 204 -7.01 9.93 -14.17
N ALA A 205 -7.76 10.90 -13.64
CA ALA A 205 -7.92 12.22 -14.25
C ALA A 205 -6.62 13.03 -14.26
N ARG A 206 -5.74 12.89 -13.25
CA ARG A 206 -4.41 13.50 -13.23
C ARG A 206 -3.51 12.94 -14.34
N ILE A 207 -3.44 11.61 -14.45
CA ILE A 207 -2.66 10.93 -15.49
C ILE A 207 -3.16 11.32 -16.90
N GLU A 208 -4.48 11.35 -17.09
CA GLU A 208 -5.09 11.74 -18.36
C GLU A 208 -4.83 13.22 -18.70
N SER A 209 -4.88 14.11 -17.71
CA SER A 209 -4.53 15.52 -17.87
C SER A 209 -3.06 15.70 -18.29
N GLU A 210 -2.12 15.04 -17.61
CA GLU A 210 -0.70 15.10 -17.96
C GLU A 210 -0.41 14.51 -19.35
N LYS A 211 -1.14 13.46 -19.74
CA LYS A 211 -1.05 12.89 -21.08
C LYS A 211 -1.59 13.86 -22.13
N ALA A 212 -2.75 14.47 -21.89
CA ALA A 212 -3.35 15.44 -22.79
C ALA A 212 -2.43 16.66 -22.99
N GLU A 213 -1.80 17.15 -21.93
CA GLU A 213 -0.82 18.24 -22.00
C GLU A 213 0.40 17.88 -22.85
N ARG A 214 1.00 16.71 -22.63
CA ARG A 214 2.15 16.23 -23.43
C ARG A 214 1.82 16.07 -24.92
N GLU A 215 0.57 15.75 -25.24
CA GLU A 215 0.08 15.61 -26.62
C GLU A 215 -0.40 16.93 -27.23
N GLY A 216 -0.35 18.04 -26.49
CA GLY A 216 -0.78 19.37 -26.95
C GLY A 216 -2.31 19.56 -26.96
N ARG A 217 -3.08 18.64 -26.37
CA ARG A 217 -4.55 18.71 -26.24
C ARG A 217 -4.94 19.57 -25.04
N LEU A 218 -4.63 20.87 -25.12
CA LEU A 218 -4.75 21.81 -23.99
C LEU A 218 -6.18 22.00 -23.49
N GLU A 219 -7.19 21.95 -24.37
CA GLU A 219 -8.61 22.07 -23.98
C GLU A 219 -9.03 20.94 -23.03
N ILE A 220 -8.70 19.68 -23.37
CA ILE A 220 -8.98 18.50 -22.54
C ILE A 220 -8.23 18.59 -21.22
N ALA A 221 -6.96 19.02 -21.25
CA ALA A 221 -6.16 19.16 -20.03
C ALA A 221 -6.70 20.26 -19.10
N ALA A 222 -7.32 21.32 -19.65
CA ALA A 222 -7.97 22.36 -18.87
C ALA A 222 -9.30 21.90 -18.27
N GLU A 223 -10.12 21.18 -19.05
CA GLU A 223 -11.39 20.59 -18.59
C GLU A 223 -11.17 19.61 -17.43
N LEU A 224 -10.18 18.71 -17.56
CA LEU A 224 -9.84 17.76 -16.50
C LEU A 224 -9.35 18.46 -15.22
N ARG A 225 -8.49 19.48 -15.35
CA ARG A 225 -7.93 20.21 -14.19
C ARG A 225 -8.92 21.11 -13.49
N TYR A 226 -9.67 21.90 -14.23
CA TYR A 226 -10.52 22.95 -13.66
C TYR A 226 -12.00 22.58 -13.59
N GLY A 227 -12.40 21.45 -14.18
CA GLY A 227 -13.73 20.86 -14.04
C GLY A 227 -13.66 19.61 -13.17
N THR A 228 -13.31 18.48 -13.79
CA THR A 228 -13.45 17.15 -13.20
C THR A 228 -12.65 16.98 -11.90
N LEU A 229 -11.39 17.39 -11.87
CA LEU A 229 -10.54 17.23 -10.68
C LEU A 229 -11.05 18.04 -9.49
N ILE A 230 -11.49 19.28 -9.70
CA ILE A 230 -12.05 20.12 -8.62
C ILE A 230 -13.33 19.49 -8.04
N GLU A 231 -14.21 18.96 -8.90
CA GLU A 231 -15.43 18.28 -8.45
C GLU A 231 -15.12 17.00 -7.66
N LEU A 232 -14.17 16.20 -8.14
CA LEU A 232 -13.76 14.97 -7.46
C LEU A 232 -13.06 15.26 -6.13
N GLU A 233 -12.18 16.26 -6.06
CA GLU A 233 -11.50 16.68 -4.82
C GLU A 233 -12.50 17.22 -3.79
N LYS A 234 -13.53 17.95 -4.25
CA LYS A 234 -14.63 18.39 -3.39
C LYS A 234 -15.43 17.21 -2.84
N SER A 235 -15.83 16.26 -3.70
CA SER A 235 -16.55 15.06 -3.28
C SER A 235 -15.72 14.20 -2.31
N LEU A 236 -14.42 14.05 -2.57
CA LEU A 236 -13.50 13.35 -1.68
C LEU A 236 -13.44 14.03 -0.30
N LYS A 237 -13.40 15.37 -0.26
CA LYS A 237 -13.40 16.11 1.00
C LYS A 237 -14.71 15.90 1.79
N GLU A 238 -15.86 15.95 1.12
CA GLU A 238 -17.17 15.71 1.74
C GLU A 238 -17.27 14.30 2.35
N GLU A 239 -16.81 13.26 1.64
CA GLU A 239 -16.82 11.89 2.17
C GLU A 239 -15.82 11.71 3.34
N ASN A 240 -14.66 12.38 3.31
CA ASN A 240 -13.74 12.39 4.45
C ASN A 240 -14.36 13.06 5.69
N GLU A 241 -15.05 14.19 5.51
CA GLU A 241 -15.76 14.87 6.61
C GLU A 241 -16.89 13.99 7.17
N ARG A 242 -17.61 13.28 6.30
CA ARG A 242 -18.64 12.31 6.69
C ARG A 242 -18.06 11.16 7.50
N LEU A 243 -16.93 10.60 7.07
CA LEU A 243 -16.23 9.54 7.81
C LEU A 243 -15.79 10.04 9.19
N ALA A 244 -15.18 11.23 9.26
CA ALA A 244 -14.72 11.81 10.52
C ALA A 244 -15.87 12.07 11.51
N LEU A 245 -17.04 12.47 11.02
CA LEU A 245 -18.24 12.63 11.85
C LEU A 245 -18.77 11.30 12.38
N LEU A 246 -18.77 10.25 11.54
CA LEU A 246 -19.20 8.91 11.93
C LEU A 246 -18.26 8.31 12.99
N GLN A 247 -16.94 8.45 12.79
CA GLN A 247 -15.92 7.91 13.68
C GLN A 247 -15.75 8.68 15.00
N LYS A 248 -16.35 9.87 15.14
CA LYS A 248 -16.18 10.74 16.32
C LYS A 248 -16.61 10.08 17.63
N ASN A 249 -17.68 9.27 17.59
CA ASN A 249 -18.23 8.62 18.77
C ASN A 249 -17.75 7.18 18.91
N GLN A 250 -17.48 6.52 17.79
CA GLN A 250 -17.07 5.13 17.72
C GLN A 250 -16.27 4.92 16.44
N LYS A 251 -15.00 4.55 16.56
CA LYS A 251 -14.12 4.21 15.44
C LYS A 251 -13.90 2.71 15.45
N MET A 252 -14.33 2.01 14.40
CA MET A 252 -14.13 0.56 14.27
C MET A 252 -13.04 0.20 13.27
N LEU A 253 -12.85 1.03 12.24
CA LEU A 253 -11.84 0.79 11.22
C LEU A 253 -10.71 1.80 11.35
N LYS A 254 -9.47 1.31 11.46
CA LYS A 254 -8.27 2.10 11.23
C LYS A 254 -8.05 2.18 9.72
N GLU A 255 -7.96 3.39 9.20
CA GLU A 255 -7.78 3.69 7.78
C GLU A 255 -6.49 4.49 7.51
N GLU A 256 -5.76 4.85 8.57
CA GLU A 256 -4.54 5.65 8.51
C GLU A 256 -3.35 4.85 9.05
N ILE A 257 -2.25 4.84 8.30
CA ILE A 257 -0.95 4.36 8.74
C ILE A 257 -0.22 5.48 9.47
N ASP A 258 0.29 5.19 10.65
CA ASP A 258 1.13 6.06 11.46
C ASP A 258 2.52 5.45 11.72
N GLU A 259 3.26 6.05 12.64
CA GLU A 259 4.62 5.62 12.97
C GLU A 259 4.68 4.30 13.74
N GLU A 260 3.60 3.92 14.44
CA GLU A 260 3.51 2.66 15.18
C GLU A 260 3.37 1.50 14.21
N ASP A 261 2.52 1.64 13.18
CA ASP A 261 2.36 0.62 12.13
C ASP A 261 3.68 0.32 11.42
N ILE A 262 4.49 1.34 11.17
CA ILE A 262 5.81 1.17 10.54
C ILE A 262 6.78 0.49 11.51
N ALA A 263 6.72 0.82 12.79
CA ALA A 263 7.57 0.22 13.81
C ALA A 263 7.22 -1.26 14.05
N GLU A 264 5.97 -1.68 13.84
CA GLU A 264 5.58 -3.10 13.95
C GLU A 264 6.12 -3.96 12.81
N VAL A 265 6.35 -3.37 11.63
CA VAL A 265 6.89 -4.06 10.46
C VAL A 265 8.42 -4.23 10.53
N VAL A 266 9.12 -3.28 11.18
CA VAL A 266 10.60 -3.24 11.30
C VAL A 266 11.14 -4.20 12.34
#